data_AF-A0A356UCS4-F1
#
_entry.id   AF-A0A356UCS4-F1
#
_cell.length_a   1.000
_cell.length_b   1.000
_cell.length_c   1.000
_cell.angle_alpha   90.00
_cell.angle_beta   90.00
_cell.angle_gamma   90.00
#
_symmetry.space_group_name_H-M   'P 1'
#
loop_
_entity.id
_entity.type
_entity.pdbx_description
1 polymer ?
#
loop_
_entity_poly.entity_id
_entity_poly.type
_entity_poly.pdbx_seq_one_letter_code
_entity_poly.pdbx_strand_id
1 'polypeptide(L)'
;TSVELVSRVRENARKKKIDDSSEVMALIKEEVKYLLESHDTALFINSKGLTVILVVGVNGAGKTTSIAKMAYRFKDDNKKVILAAADTFRAAAIDQLQ
;
A
#
# COMPACT_ATOMS: atom_id res chain seq x y z
N THR A 1 14.62 -8.39 3.58
CA THR A 1 13.22 -8.45 4.03
C THR A 1 12.83 -9.80 4.62
N SER A 2 12.64 -10.89 3.87
CA SER A 2 12.19 -12.18 4.47
C SER A 2 13.24 -12.86 5.35
N VAL A 3 14.50 -12.88 4.90
CA VAL A 3 15.62 -13.45 5.70
C VAL A 3 15.81 -12.68 7.00
N GLU A 4 15.71 -11.35 6.94
CA GLU A 4 15.79 -10.47 8.11
C GLU A 4 14.67 -10.73 9.11
N LEU A 5 13.42 -10.85 8.63
CA LEU A 5 12.28 -11.21 9.47
C LEU A 5 12.49 -12.56 10.16
N VAL A 6 12.92 -13.58 9.42
CA VAL A 6 13.20 -14.91 9.99
C VAL A 6 14.31 -14.85 11.04
N SER A 7 15.37 -14.08 10.80
CA SER A 7 16.46 -13.90 11.77
C SER A 7 15.99 -13.23 13.05
N ARG A 8 15.21 -12.15 12.95
CA ARG A 8 14.64 -11.43 14.10
C ARG A 8 13.71 -12.31 14.93
N VAL A 9 12.79 -13.03 14.26
CA VAL A 9 11.87 -13.95 14.93
C VAL A 9 12.64 -15.07 15.65
N ARG A 10 13.68 -15.65 15.03
CA ARG A 10 14.51 -16.68 15.67
C ARG A 10 15.26 -16.14 16.89
N GLU A 11 15.84 -14.95 16.78
CA GLU A 11 16.58 -14.33 17.87
C GLU A 11 15.64 -14.02 19.05
N ASN A 12 14.48 -13.42 18.78
CA ASN A 12 13.54 -13.03 19.82
C ASN A 12 12.79 -14.22 20.43
N ALA A 13 12.52 -15.28 19.67
CA ALA A 13 11.97 -16.52 20.20
C ALA A 13 12.94 -17.17 21.19
N ARG A 14 14.25 -17.22 20.87
CA ARG A 14 15.29 -17.74 21.78
C ARG A 14 15.42 -16.89 23.04
N LYS A 15 15.42 -15.56 22.90
CA LYS A 15 15.50 -14.64 24.05
C LYS A 15 14.30 -14.76 24.98
N LYS A 16 13.10 -14.88 24.41
CA LYS A 16 11.83 -15.01 25.15
C LYS A 16 11.54 -16.45 25.59
N LYS A 17 12.39 -17.43 25.23
CA LYS A 17 12.21 -18.88 25.50
C LYS A 17 10.84 -19.39 25.06
N ILE A 18 10.45 -19.02 23.86
CA ILE A 18 9.18 -19.44 23.28
C ILE A 18 9.33 -20.86 22.73
N ASP A 19 8.60 -21.78 23.35
CA ASP A 19 8.60 -23.21 22.99
C ASP A 19 7.25 -23.66 22.39
N ASP A 20 6.20 -22.84 22.51
CA ASP A 20 4.90 -23.06 21.86
C ASP A 20 4.84 -22.41 20.47
N SER A 21 4.49 -23.21 19.47
CA SER A 21 4.19 -22.78 18.10
C SER A 21 3.13 -21.67 18.02
N SER A 22 2.16 -21.62 18.94
CA SER A 22 1.10 -20.61 18.93
C SER A 22 1.63 -19.21 19.26
N GLU A 23 2.63 -19.13 20.14
CA GLU A 23 3.33 -17.91 20.53
C GLU A 23 4.27 -17.39 19.43
N VAL A 24 4.81 -18.29 18.60
CA VAL A 24 5.66 -17.91 17.45
C VAL A 24 4.86 -17.07 16.44
N MET A 25 3.58 -17.40 16.19
CA MET A 25 2.74 -16.62 15.28
C MET A 25 2.49 -15.20 15.82
N ALA A 26 2.33 -15.04 17.13
CA ALA A 26 2.21 -13.72 17.76
C ALA A 26 3.51 -12.91 17.58
N LEU A 27 4.67 -13.56 17.77
CA LEU A 27 5.96 -12.92 17.56
C LEU A 27 6.19 -12.50 16.09
N ILE A 28 5.79 -13.32 15.11
CA ILE A 28 5.88 -12.94 13.69
C ILE A 28 5.07 -11.67 13.42
N LYS A 29 3.85 -11.57 13.96
CA LYS A 29 3.01 -10.37 13.81
C LYS A 29 3.66 -9.14 14.43
N GLU A 30 4.27 -9.29 15.61
CA GLU A 30 5.00 -8.22 16.29
C GLU A 30 6.18 -7.72 15.44
N GLU A 31 7.01 -8.63 14.93
CA GLU A 31 8.17 -8.27 14.09
C GLU A 31 7.76 -7.66 12.75
N VAL A 32 6.73 -8.20 12.09
CA VAL A 32 6.20 -7.62 10.85
C VAL A 32 5.69 -6.20 11.11
N LYS A 33 4.94 -5.99 12.19
CA LYS A 33 4.45 -4.66 12.57
C LYS A 33 5.62 -3.71 12.81
N TYR A 34 6.62 -4.12 13.60
CA TYR A 34 7.82 -3.32 13.85
C TYR A 34 8.56 -2.92 12.56
N LEU A 35 8.71 -3.85 11.61
CA LEU A 35 9.36 -3.57 10.33
C LEU A 35 8.55 -2.58 9.47
N LEU A 36 7.22 -2.57 9.60
CA LEU A 36 6.33 -1.69 8.85
C LEU A 36 6.09 -0.32 9.50
N GLU A 37 6.24 -0.19 10.82
CA GLU A 37 5.94 1.04 11.58
C GLU A 37 6.87 2.24 11.28
N SER A 38 7.96 2.03 10.55
CA SER A 38 8.99 3.06 10.32
C SER A 38 8.66 4.09 9.24
N HIS A 39 7.45 4.09 8.66
CA HIS A 39 7.11 4.96 7.53
C HIS A 39 5.79 5.70 7.75
N ASP A 40 5.82 7.03 7.54
CA ASP A 40 4.59 7.81 7.40
C ASP A 40 3.88 7.38 6.11
N THR A 41 2.76 6.67 6.25
CA THR A 41 1.95 6.19 5.14
C THR A 41 0.87 7.18 4.71
N ALA A 42 0.80 8.37 5.34
CA ALA A 42 -0.20 9.35 4.99
C ALA A 42 0.01 9.86 3.57
N LEU A 43 -1.06 9.86 2.78
CA LEU A 43 -1.02 10.48 1.47
C LEU A 43 -0.96 12.00 1.65
N PHE A 44 0.07 12.63 1.10
CA PHE A 44 0.18 14.08 1.12
C PHE A 44 -0.92 14.70 0.23
N ILE A 45 -1.85 15.41 0.86
CA ILE A 45 -2.89 16.17 0.18
C ILE A 45 -2.60 17.66 0.37
N ASN A 46 -2.51 18.39 -0.74
CA ASN A 46 -2.37 19.84 -0.70
C ASN A 46 -3.64 20.47 -0.11
N SER A 47 -3.49 21.19 1.00
CA SER A 47 -4.60 21.87 1.69
C SER A 47 -5.06 23.15 0.99
N LYS A 48 -4.23 23.74 0.13
CA LYS A 48 -4.50 24.97 -0.61
C LYS A 48 -4.26 24.75 -2.10
N GLY A 49 -5.23 24.14 -2.77
CA GLY A 49 -5.25 24.00 -4.22
C GLY A 49 -5.40 22.57 -4.71
N LEU A 50 -5.03 22.34 -5.96
CA LEU A 50 -5.10 21.03 -6.61
C LEU A 50 -4.02 20.09 -6.07
N THR A 51 -4.40 18.85 -5.78
CA THR A 51 -3.46 17.74 -5.57
C THR A 51 -3.41 16.92 -6.85
N VAL A 52 -2.21 16.73 -7.40
CA VAL A 52 -2.00 15.92 -8.60
C VAL A 52 -1.35 14.61 -8.19
N ILE A 53 -1.98 13.49 -8.54
CA ILE A 53 -1.50 12.14 -8.24
C ILE A 53 -1.20 11.44 -9.57
N LEU A 54 0.09 11.14 -9.81
CA LEU A 54 0.53 10.35 -10.95
C LEU A 54 0.69 8.89 -10.52
N VAL A 55 -0.07 8.00 -11.15
CA VAL A 55 0.00 6.56 -10.89
C VAL A 55 0.87 5.88 -11.94
N VAL A 56 1.96 5.25 -11.51
CA VAL A 56 2.94 4.57 -12.37
C VAL A 56 3.05 3.09 -12.01
N GLY A 57 3.54 2.27 -12.94
CA GLY A 57 3.75 0.84 -12.72
C GLY A 57 3.62 0.01 -14.00
N VAL A 58 3.96 -1.27 -13.91
CA VAL A 58 3.93 -2.21 -15.06
C VAL A 58 2.50 -2.60 -15.47
N ASN A 59 2.37 -3.24 -16.63
CA ASN A 59 1.09 -3.77 -17.11
C ASN A 59 0.57 -4.85 -16.16
N GLY A 60 -0.74 -4.89 -15.93
CA GLY A 60 -1.38 -5.84 -15.02
C GLY A 60 -1.25 -5.52 -13.52
N ALA A 61 -0.47 -4.51 -13.13
CA ALA A 61 -0.31 -4.12 -11.71
C ALA A 61 -1.56 -3.46 -11.07
N GLY A 62 -2.68 -3.37 -11.79
CA GLY A 62 -3.94 -2.81 -11.27
C GLY A 62 -4.03 -1.28 -11.25
N LYS A 63 -3.18 -0.55 -11.99
CA LYS A 63 -3.15 0.93 -12.00
C LYS A 63 -4.53 1.58 -12.19
N THR A 64 -5.22 1.26 -13.29
CA THR A 64 -6.54 1.83 -13.63
C THR A 64 -7.58 1.51 -12.54
N THR A 65 -7.59 0.27 -12.05
CA THR A 65 -8.47 -0.16 -10.96
C THR A 65 -8.19 0.61 -9.66
N SER A 66 -6.92 0.83 -9.32
CA SER A 66 -6.52 1.62 -8.16
C SER A 66 -6.91 3.09 -8.31
N ILE A 67 -6.77 3.67 -9.51
CA ILE A 67 -7.25 5.04 -9.80
C ILE A 67 -8.75 5.15 -9.54
N ALA A 68 -9.55 4.20 -10.04
CA ALA A 68 -11.00 4.19 -9.82
C ALA A 68 -11.36 4.07 -8.32
N LYS A 69 -10.69 3.18 -7.57
CA LYS A 69 -10.88 3.03 -6.12
C LYS A 69 -10.54 4.32 -5.36
N MET A 70 -9.44 4.97 -5.72
CA MET A 70 -9.04 6.24 -5.11
C MET A 70 -10.03 7.36 -5.43
N ALA A 71 -10.48 7.45 -6.68
CA ALA A 71 -11.47 8.44 -7.11
C ALA A 71 -12.79 8.29 -6.36
N TYR A 72 -13.27 7.05 -6.22
CA TYR A 72 -14.46 6.72 -5.44
C TYR A 72 -14.29 7.15 -3.97
N ARG A 73 -13.19 6.75 -3.33
CA ARG A 73 -12.90 7.13 -1.94
C ARG A 73 -12.85 8.65 -1.75
N PHE A 74 -12.17 9.39 -2.63
CA PHE A 74 -12.10 10.84 -2.52
C PHE A 74 -13.45 11.53 -2.77
N LYS A 75 -14.29 10.95 -3.63
CA LYS A 75 -15.66 11.41 -3.82
C LYS A 75 -16.49 11.20 -2.56
N ASP A 76 -16.38 10.06 -1.90
CA ASP A 76 -17.03 9.78 -0.61
C ASP A 76 -16.53 10.73 0.50
N ASP A 77 -15.25 11.12 0.44
CA ASP A 77 -14.65 12.17 1.30
C ASP A 77 -15.05 13.61 0.85
N ASN A 78 -16.07 13.77 0.00
CA ASN A 78 -16.58 15.03 -0.55
C ASN A 78 -15.54 15.89 -1.30
N LYS A 79 -14.52 15.27 -1.89
CA LYS A 79 -13.55 15.98 -2.74
C LYS A 79 -14.06 16.04 -4.19
N LYS A 80 -13.67 17.11 -4.90
CA LYS A 80 -13.84 17.19 -6.35
C LYS A 80 -12.70 16.46 -7.03
N VAL A 81 -13.03 15.47 -7.85
CA VAL A 81 -12.06 14.59 -8.52
C VAL A 81 -12.17 14.76 -10.03
N ILE A 82 -11.02 14.85 -10.70
CA ILE A 82 -10.90 14.82 -12.16
C ILE A 82 -9.92 13.70 -12.50
N LEU A 83 -10.28 12.87 -13.47
CA LEU A 83 -9.42 11.81 -13.99
C LEU A 83 -8.82 12.23 -15.33
N ALA A 84 -7.51 12.00 -15.48
CA ALA A 84 -6.80 12.25 -16.73
C ALA A 84 -6.24 10.93 -17.27
N ALA A 85 -6.73 10.50 -18.43
CA ALA A 85 -6.30 9.27 -19.08
C ALA A 85 -4.97 9.49 -19.83
N ALA A 86 -3.85 9.28 -19.12
CA ALA A 86 -2.50 9.43 -19.67
C ALA A 86 -1.90 8.11 -20.24
N ASP A 87 -2.58 6.97 -20.07
CA ASP A 87 -2.17 5.67 -20.65
C ASP A 87 -2.70 5.58 -22.09
N THR A 88 -2.00 6.21 -23.03
CA THR A 88 -2.41 6.32 -24.45
C THR A 88 -1.95 5.15 -25.32
N PHE A 89 -1.11 4.25 -24.79
CA PHE A 89 -0.58 3.12 -25.54
C PHE A 89 -1.53 1.91 -25.53
N ARG A 90 -2.25 1.72 -24.43
CA ARG A 90 -3.25 0.64 -24.30
C ARG A 90 -4.58 1.13 -24.85
N ALA A 91 -4.97 0.61 -26.01
CA ALA A 91 -6.18 1.03 -26.74
C ALA A 91 -7.44 1.17 -25.84
N ALA A 92 -7.67 0.25 -24.91
CA ALA A 92 -8.83 0.25 -24.01
C ALA A 92 -8.61 0.95 -22.65
N ALA A 93 -7.43 1.51 -22.38
CA ALA A 93 -7.16 2.12 -21.07
C ALA A 93 -7.91 3.43 -20.85
N ILE A 94 -8.22 4.16 -21.92
CA ILE A 94 -9.08 5.35 -21.88
C ILE A 94 -10.53 4.94 -21.57
N ASP A 95 -11.05 3.93 -22.27
CA ASP A 95 -12.43 3.44 -22.08
C ASP A 95 -12.67 2.89 -20.66
N GLN A 96 -11.65 2.29 -20.03
CA GLN A 96 -11.72 1.81 -18.64
C GLN A 96 -11.81 2.93 -17.59
N LEU A 97 -11.53 4.18 -17.98
CA LEU A 97 -11.52 5.34 -17.08
C LEU A 97 -12.76 6.24 -17.23
N GLN A 98 -13.55 6.05 -18.30
CA GLN A 98 -14.86 6.69 -18.50
C GLN A 98 -15.94 6.01 -17.65
#